data_AF-A0A5D0MD64-F1
#
_entry.id   AF-A0A5D0MD64-F1
#
_cell.length_a   1.000
_cell.length_b   1.000
_cell.length_c   1.000
_cell.angle_alpha   90.00
_cell.angle_beta   90.00
_cell.angle_gamma   90.00
#
_symmetry.space_group_name_H-M   'P 1'
#
loop_
_entity.id
_entity.type
_entity.pdbx_description
1 polymer ?
#
loop_
_entity_poly.entity_id
_entity_poly.type
_entity_poly.pdbx_seq_one_letter_code
_entity_poly.pdbx_strand_id
1 'polypeptide(L)'
;MENIPEVKYVETDALKELFQYARNSYKYLWAYSIIDEINYNRQEIEFETLVKRMLSKSWKPIFHYNLNYGKMDKIEAYIKKIQSRYNIPKNAGEKEVFKKLVKIDDKFMNEIIESFYSSLPYTFLSPFYKNLKGMSSYKKIKKIAELSNTTKKGIYQIDEDNNKLYLNSNWVKYFSKYRFHIEKWIIDNFKEYLETKNENKTEKIKILYEKKDRTLEYMNRSLFEIVRSIIKSLWELIFK
;
A
#
# COMPACT_ATOMS: atom_id res chain seq x y z
N MET A 1 1.44 -19.79 -5.57
CA MET A 1 1.82 -18.47 -5.06
C MET A 1 3.34 -18.35 -5.08
N GLU A 2 3.88 -17.27 -5.61
CA GLU A 2 5.32 -16.99 -5.51
C GLU A 2 5.72 -16.75 -4.04
N ASN A 3 6.79 -17.39 -3.61
CA ASN A 3 7.34 -17.21 -2.28
C ASN A 3 8.11 -15.88 -2.21
N ILE A 4 7.80 -15.05 -1.23
CA ILE A 4 8.62 -13.89 -0.89
C ILE A 4 9.94 -14.34 -0.21
N PRO A 5 11.06 -13.63 -0.41
CA PRO A 5 12.34 -14.01 0.19
C PRO A 5 12.30 -14.01 1.72
N GLU A 6 12.73 -15.10 2.36
CA GLU A 6 12.77 -15.19 3.82
C GLU A 6 14.07 -14.62 4.39
N VAL A 7 13.97 -13.85 5.48
CA VAL A 7 15.14 -13.29 6.18
C VAL A 7 14.88 -13.24 7.68
N LYS A 8 15.96 -13.26 8.48
CA LYS A 8 15.87 -13.31 9.95
C LYS A 8 15.59 -11.96 10.63
N TYR A 9 15.73 -10.84 9.94
CA TYR A 9 15.66 -9.49 10.53
C TYR A 9 14.28 -8.80 10.38
N VAL A 10 13.31 -9.49 9.76
CA VAL A 10 11.89 -9.10 9.72
C VAL A 10 11.01 -10.34 9.85
N GLU A 11 9.76 -10.17 10.29
CA GLU A 11 8.80 -11.26 10.50
C GLU A 11 8.13 -11.66 9.16
N THR A 12 8.87 -12.37 8.29
CA THR A 12 8.37 -12.72 6.94
C THR A 12 7.15 -13.64 6.95
N ASP A 13 7.00 -14.48 7.97
CA ASP A 13 5.82 -15.34 8.08
C ASP A 13 4.55 -14.54 8.38
N ALA A 14 4.65 -13.54 9.27
CA ALA A 14 3.55 -12.60 9.48
C ALA A 14 3.21 -11.80 8.21
N LEU A 15 4.21 -11.47 7.39
CA LEU A 15 3.98 -10.83 6.09
C LEU A 15 3.17 -11.73 5.15
N LYS A 16 3.49 -13.03 5.06
CA LYS A 16 2.75 -13.99 4.22
C LYS A 16 1.27 -14.12 4.66
N GLU A 17 1.00 -13.97 5.96
CA GLU A 17 -0.35 -14.04 6.53
C GLU A 17 -1.21 -12.78 6.24
N LEU A 18 -0.65 -11.68 5.71
CA LEU A 18 -1.36 -10.40 5.50
C LEU A 18 -2.70 -10.55 4.76
N PHE A 19 -2.72 -11.39 3.71
CA PHE A 19 -3.85 -11.51 2.79
C PHE A 19 -4.70 -12.76 3.00
N GLN A 20 -4.28 -13.70 3.88
CA GLN A 20 -4.93 -15.00 4.04
C GLN A 20 -6.44 -14.91 4.36
N TYR A 21 -6.86 -13.85 5.05
CA TYR A 21 -8.25 -13.61 5.44
C TYR A 21 -8.78 -12.25 4.96
N ALA A 22 -8.17 -11.66 3.93
CA ALA A 22 -8.63 -10.38 3.39
C ALA A 22 -10.02 -10.54 2.75
N ARG A 23 -11.01 -9.84 3.31
CA ARG A 23 -12.40 -9.85 2.81
C ARG A 23 -12.71 -8.70 1.85
N ASN A 24 -11.87 -7.68 1.83
CA ASN A 24 -11.99 -6.47 1.03
C ASN A 24 -10.64 -6.15 0.36
N SER A 25 -10.67 -5.25 -0.63
CA SER A 25 -9.49 -4.82 -1.39
C SER A 25 -8.50 -3.99 -0.56
N TYR A 26 -8.91 -3.51 0.61
CA TYR A 26 -8.22 -2.44 1.32
C TYR A 26 -6.80 -2.84 1.72
N LYS A 27 -6.60 -4.06 2.22
CA LYS A 27 -5.27 -4.54 2.63
C LYS A 27 -4.30 -4.62 1.46
N TYR A 28 -4.77 -5.07 0.29
CA TYR A 28 -3.94 -5.16 -0.92
C TYR A 28 -3.54 -3.76 -1.39
N LEU A 29 -4.50 -2.84 -1.46
CA LEU A 29 -4.26 -1.46 -1.89
C LEU A 29 -3.41 -0.68 -0.89
N TRP A 30 -3.56 -0.95 0.41
CA TRP A 30 -2.73 -0.38 1.48
C TRP A 30 -1.29 -0.85 1.35
N ALA A 31 -1.07 -2.17 1.23
CA ALA A 31 0.26 -2.74 1.00
C ALA A 31 0.91 -2.13 -0.26
N TYR A 32 0.16 -2.08 -1.36
CA TYR A 32 0.66 -1.50 -2.62
C TYR A 32 1.00 -0.02 -2.49
N SER A 33 0.21 0.74 -1.71
CA SER A 33 0.48 2.15 -1.43
C SER A 33 1.72 2.35 -0.54
N ILE A 34 1.96 1.49 0.44
CA ILE A 34 3.19 1.52 1.25
C ILE A 34 4.42 1.25 0.40
N ILE A 35 4.38 0.27 -0.51
CA ILE A 35 5.51 -0.01 -1.41
C ILE A 35 5.81 1.20 -2.29
N ASP A 36 4.79 1.91 -2.80
CA ASP A 36 5.01 3.16 -3.53
C ASP A 36 5.76 4.20 -2.68
N GLU A 37 5.35 4.40 -1.42
CA GLU A 37 5.99 5.34 -0.50
C GLU A 37 7.47 5.02 -0.25
N ILE A 38 7.78 3.74 -0.04
CA ILE A 38 9.16 3.24 0.05
C ILE A 38 9.93 3.51 -1.25
N ASN A 39 9.27 3.34 -2.40
CA ASN A 39 9.87 3.62 -3.71
C ASN A 39 10.16 5.12 -3.94
N TYR A 40 9.52 6.00 -3.18
CA TYR A 40 9.82 7.43 -3.12
C TYR A 40 10.75 7.82 -1.97
N ASN A 41 11.38 6.85 -1.31
CA ASN A 41 12.25 7.05 -0.15
C ASN A 41 11.57 7.78 1.02
N ARG A 42 10.25 7.62 1.17
CA ARG A 42 9.50 8.16 2.31
C ARG A 42 9.37 7.10 3.40
N GLN A 43 9.73 7.50 4.61
CA GLN A 43 9.65 6.67 5.81
C GLN A 43 8.58 7.19 6.78
N GLU A 44 8.31 8.48 6.75
CA GLU A 44 7.17 9.13 7.38
C GLU A 44 6.07 9.30 6.34
N ILE A 45 4.86 8.85 6.66
CA ILE A 45 3.75 8.81 5.72
C ILE A 45 2.46 9.23 6.44
N GLU A 46 1.79 10.25 5.92
CA GLU A 46 0.45 10.64 6.37
C GLU A 46 -0.58 9.54 6.04
N PHE A 47 -1.51 9.24 6.96
CA PHE A 47 -2.59 8.28 6.69
C PHE A 47 -3.41 8.64 5.45
N GLU A 48 -3.73 9.93 5.35
CA GLU A 48 -4.45 10.49 4.21
C GLU A 48 -3.73 10.20 2.88
N THR A 49 -2.40 10.29 2.85
CA THR A 49 -1.62 10.00 1.64
C THR A 49 -1.84 8.57 1.17
N LEU A 50 -1.83 7.59 2.09
CA LEU A 50 -2.08 6.19 1.75
C LEU A 50 -3.52 5.96 1.28
N VAL A 51 -4.51 6.56 1.94
CA VAL A 51 -5.91 6.45 1.49
C VAL A 51 -6.10 7.04 0.09
N LYS A 52 -5.56 8.24 -0.17
CA LYS A 52 -5.61 8.87 -1.49
C LYS A 52 -4.89 8.04 -2.56
N ARG A 53 -3.80 7.35 -2.20
CA ARG A 53 -3.16 6.37 -3.10
C ARG A 53 -4.06 5.18 -3.41
N MET A 54 -4.66 4.55 -2.39
CA MET A 54 -5.60 3.44 -2.59
C MET A 54 -6.71 3.85 -3.57
N LEU A 55 -7.32 5.01 -3.34
CA LEU A 55 -8.37 5.55 -4.19
C LEU A 55 -7.89 5.77 -5.64
N SER A 56 -6.68 6.33 -5.81
CA SER A 56 -6.11 6.55 -7.15
C SER A 56 -5.78 5.24 -7.89
N LYS A 57 -5.28 4.22 -7.18
CA LYS A 57 -4.96 2.89 -7.73
C LYS A 57 -6.20 2.16 -8.20
N SER A 58 -7.31 2.39 -7.54
CA SER A 58 -8.60 1.78 -7.86
C SER A 58 -9.36 2.46 -8.99
N TRP A 59 -8.91 3.64 -9.43
CA TRP A 59 -9.58 4.41 -10.49
C TRP A 59 -9.71 3.64 -11.82
N LYS A 60 -8.58 3.21 -12.39
CA LYS A 60 -8.57 2.46 -13.66
C LYS A 60 -9.25 1.08 -13.55
N PRO A 61 -8.99 0.26 -12.50
CA PRO A 61 -9.74 -0.99 -12.28
C PRO A 61 -11.26 -0.79 -12.35
N ILE A 62 -11.80 0.23 -11.67
CA ILE A 62 -13.24 0.44 -11.56
C ILE A 62 -13.81 1.10 -12.82
N PHE A 63 -13.22 2.19 -13.32
CA PHE A 63 -13.85 2.95 -14.39
C PHE A 63 -13.53 2.44 -15.80
N HIS A 64 -12.32 1.94 -16.03
CA HIS A 64 -11.90 1.48 -17.37
C HIS A 64 -12.17 -0.01 -17.55
N TYR A 65 -11.81 -0.83 -16.57
CA TYR A 65 -11.99 -2.29 -16.66
C TYR A 65 -13.33 -2.78 -16.08
N ASN A 66 -14.10 -1.87 -15.46
CA ASN A 66 -15.38 -2.16 -14.83
C ASN A 66 -15.27 -3.28 -13.78
N LEU A 67 -14.16 -3.37 -13.05
CA LEU A 67 -13.94 -4.42 -12.04
C LEU A 67 -14.73 -4.11 -10.76
N ASN A 68 -15.30 -5.16 -10.17
CA ASN A 68 -15.99 -5.10 -8.88
C ASN A 68 -15.05 -5.56 -7.76
N TYR A 69 -15.06 -4.87 -6.63
CA TYR A 69 -14.26 -5.25 -5.45
C TYR A 69 -15.05 -6.06 -4.42
N GLY A 70 -16.24 -6.53 -4.76
CA GLY A 70 -17.14 -7.23 -3.85
C GLY A 70 -18.09 -6.31 -3.10
N LYS A 71 -19.23 -6.87 -2.67
CA LYS A 71 -20.34 -6.12 -2.06
C LYS A 71 -20.00 -5.43 -0.73
N MET A 72 -19.06 -5.99 0.03
CA MET A 72 -18.63 -5.44 1.32
C MET A 72 -17.55 -4.36 1.20
N ASP A 73 -17.07 -4.10 -0.03
CA ASP A 73 -16.02 -3.13 -0.30
C ASP A 73 -16.61 -1.74 -0.57
N LYS A 74 -16.10 -0.73 0.13
CA LYS A 74 -16.58 0.66 0.07
C LYS A 74 -15.81 1.50 -0.95
N ILE A 75 -14.65 1.05 -1.43
CA ILE A 75 -13.81 1.85 -2.33
C ILE A 75 -14.55 2.17 -3.62
N GLU A 76 -15.28 1.21 -4.19
CA GLU A 76 -16.05 1.44 -5.41
C GLU A 76 -17.12 2.53 -5.22
N ALA A 77 -17.84 2.49 -4.10
CA ALA A 77 -18.85 3.51 -3.78
C ALA A 77 -18.22 4.89 -3.55
N TYR A 78 -17.09 4.96 -2.82
CA TYR A 78 -16.38 6.21 -2.60
C TYR A 78 -15.82 6.80 -3.89
N ILE A 79 -15.19 6.00 -4.73
CA ILE A 79 -14.61 6.45 -5.99
C ILE A 79 -15.67 6.98 -6.95
N LYS A 80 -16.84 6.32 -7.05
CA LYS A 80 -17.95 6.84 -7.87
C LYS A 80 -18.44 8.20 -7.37
N LYS A 81 -18.54 8.40 -6.05
CA LYS A 81 -18.92 9.69 -5.45
C LYS A 81 -17.84 10.76 -5.62
N ILE A 82 -16.56 10.41 -5.46
CA ILE A 82 -15.42 11.31 -5.70
C ILE A 82 -15.42 11.76 -7.17
N GLN A 83 -15.62 10.82 -8.09
CA GLN A 83 -15.65 11.09 -9.52
C GLN A 83 -16.72 12.13 -9.89
N SER A 84 -17.94 11.96 -9.39
CA SER A 84 -19.02 12.93 -9.64
C SER A 84 -18.80 14.26 -8.92
N ARG A 85 -18.40 14.23 -7.64
CA ARG A 85 -18.24 15.44 -6.82
C ARG A 85 -17.12 16.36 -7.30
N TYR A 86 -16.00 15.79 -7.74
CA TYR A 86 -14.81 16.57 -8.14
C TYR A 86 -14.58 16.58 -9.65
N ASN A 87 -15.52 16.04 -10.44
CA ASN A 87 -15.47 15.98 -11.89
C ASN A 87 -14.14 15.45 -12.44
N ILE A 88 -13.58 14.42 -11.80
CA ILE A 88 -12.36 13.77 -12.28
C ILE A 88 -12.75 12.87 -13.46
N PRO A 89 -12.07 12.94 -14.62
CA PRO A 89 -12.39 12.09 -15.76
C PRO A 89 -12.26 10.60 -15.41
N LYS A 90 -13.21 9.79 -15.87
CA LYS A 90 -13.20 8.32 -15.67
C LYS A 90 -11.99 7.63 -16.31
N ASN A 91 -11.43 8.22 -17.37
CA ASN A 91 -10.23 7.76 -18.07
C ASN A 91 -8.92 8.36 -17.53
N ALA A 92 -8.97 9.17 -16.46
CA ALA A 92 -7.77 9.75 -15.86
C ALA A 92 -6.81 8.67 -15.35
N GLY A 93 -5.51 8.90 -15.53
CA GLY A 93 -4.46 7.99 -15.06
C GLY A 93 -4.26 8.07 -13.55
N GLU A 94 -3.79 6.98 -12.92
CA GLU A 94 -3.54 6.90 -11.47
C GLU A 94 -2.77 8.12 -10.91
N LYS A 95 -1.66 8.51 -11.55
CA LYS A 95 -0.85 9.66 -11.12
C LYS A 95 -1.60 10.98 -11.20
N GLU A 96 -2.47 11.16 -12.21
CA GLU A 96 -3.28 12.37 -12.36
C GLU A 96 -4.36 12.43 -11.28
N VAL A 97 -5.05 11.31 -11.06
CA VAL A 97 -6.07 11.17 -10.01
C VAL A 97 -5.45 11.47 -8.66
N PHE A 98 -4.31 10.85 -8.32
CA PHE A 98 -3.62 11.11 -7.07
C PHE A 98 -3.27 12.60 -6.89
N LYS A 99 -2.71 13.25 -7.93
CA LYS A 99 -2.40 14.70 -7.92
C LYS A 99 -3.63 15.59 -7.69
N LYS A 100 -4.81 15.16 -8.13
CA LYS A 100 -6.07 15.86 -7.87
C LYS A 100 -6.54 15.61 -6.44
N LEU A 101 -6.53 14.35 -6.00
CA LEU A 101 -6.96 13.96 -4.65
C LEU A 101 -6.15 14.64 -3.56
N VAL A 102 -4.83 14.77 -3.69
CA VAL A 102 -4.00 15.44 -2.66
C VAL A 102 -4.36 16.89 -2.43
N LYS A 103 -4.99 17.57 -3.40
CA LYS A 103 -5.44 18.96 -3.27
C LYS A 103 -6.82 19.12 -2.66
N ILE A 104 -7.53 18.01 -2.45
CA ILE A 104 -8.87 17.99 -1.88
C ILE A 104 -8.74 17.76 -0.38
N ASP A 105 -9.13 18.75 0.39
CA ASP A 105 -9.27 18.70 1.85
C ASP A 105 -10.63 19.32 2.19
N ASP A 106 -11.66 18.50 2.09
CA ASP A 106 -13.02 18.88 2.46
C ASP A 106 -13.63 17.82 3.40
N LYS A 107 -14.76 18.16 4.02
CA LYS A 107 -15.44 17.27 4.96
C LYS A 107 -15.72 15.88 4.38
N PHE A 108 -16.08 15.80 3.09
CA PHE A 108 -16.40 14.53 2.45
C PHE A 108 -15.15 13.66 2.27
N MET A 109 -14.02 14.24 1.88
CA MET A 109 -12.74 13.51 1.81
C MET A 109 -12.29 13.04 3.20
N ASN A 110 -12.43 13.90 4.21
CA ASN A 110 -12.05 13.57 5.59
C ASN A 110 -12.90 12.42 6.15
N GLU A 111 -14.21 12.39 5.88
CA GLU A 111 -15.07 11.25 6.23
C GLU A 111 -14.61 9.93 5.58
N ILE A 112 -14.12 9.97 4.34
CA ILE A 112 -13.58 8.79 3.67
C ILE A 112 -12.30 8.33 4.36
N ILE A 113 -11.38 9.25 4.63
CA ILE A 113 -10.09 8.96 5.30
C ILE A 113 -10.34 8.32 6.66
N GLU A 114 -11.19 8.92 7.50
CA GLU A 114 -11.56 8.40 8.82
C GLU A 114 -12.17 6.99 8.76
N SER A 115 -12.99 6.72 7.74
CA SER A 115 -13.61 5.41 7.56
C SER A 115 -12.60 4.27 7.34
N PHE A 116 -11.43 4.58 6.76
CA PHE A 116 -10.33 3.63 6.61
C PHE A 116 -9.39 3.66 7.81
N TYR A 117 -9.03 4.84 8.29
CA TYR A 117 -8.10 5.05 9.41
C TYR A 117 -8.53 4.30 10.66
N SER A 118 -9.82 4.36 11.02
CA SER A 118 -10.39 3.74 12.23
C SER A 118 -10.14 2.22 12.38
N SER A 119 -9.67 1.51 11.35
CA SER A 119 -9.37 0.08 11.46
C SER A 119 -8.22 -0.42 10.60
N LEU A 120 -7.99 0.15 9.41
CA LEU A 120 -7.07 -0.40 8.43
C LEU A 120 -5.61 -0.44 8.89
N PRO A 121 -4.99 0.68 9.34
CA PRO A 121 -3.59 0.67 9.77
C PRO A 121 -3.32 -0.36 10.88
N TYR A 122 -4.25 -0.54 11.81
CA TYR A 122 -4.12 -1.48 12.92
C TYR A 122 -4.35 -2.93 12.46
N THR A 123 -5.44 -3.20 11.75
CA THR A 123 -5.79 -4.56 11.31
C THR A 123 -4.84 -5.10 10.24
N PHE A 124 -4.15 -4.22 9.51
CA PHE A 124 -3.05 -4.58 8.63
C PHE A 124 -1.84 -5.12 9.40
N LEU A 125 -1.54 -4.58 10.59
CA LEU A 125 -0.46 -5.08 11.45
C LEU A 125 -0.82 -6.32 12.28
N SER A 126 -2.08 -6.77 12.28
CA SER A 126 -2.53 -7.87 13.15
C SER A 126 -1.69 -9.15 13.05
N PRO A 127 -1.22 -9.62 11.87
CA PRO A 127 -0.43 -10.85 11.78
C PRO A 127 0.93 -10.77 12.51
N PHE A 128 1.46 -9.56 12.71
CA PHE A 128 2.72 -9.33 13.41
C PHE A 128 2.57 -9.48 14.94
N TYR A 129 1.34 -9.60 15.44
CA TYR A 129 1.02 -9.63 16.86
C TYR A 129 0.05 -10.79 17.18
N LYS A 130 0.59 -11.97 17.49
CA LYS A 130 -0.17 -13.22 17.64
C LYS A 130 -1.02 -13.30 18.93
N ASN A 131 -0.66 -12.55 19.97
CA ASN A 131 -1.31 -12.61 21.30
C ASN A 131 -2.53 -11.67 21.45
N LEU A 132 -3.37 -11.61 20.41
CA LEU A 132 -4.56 -10.74 20.38
C LEU A 132 -5.88 -11.51 20.36
N LYS A 133 -5.83 -12.85 20.43
CA LYS A 133 -7.02 -13.72 20.40
C LYS A 133 -7.93 -13.43 21.61
N GLY A 134 -9.25 -13.49 21.42
CA GLY A 134 -10.25 -13.23 22.47
C GLY A 134 -10.49 -11.76 22.81
N MET A 135 -9.66 -10.83 22.35
CA MET A 135 -9.89 -9.40 22.54
C MET A 135 -10.99 -8.87 21.60
N SER A 136 -11.77 -7.90 22.08
CA SER A 136 -12.70 -7.13 21.24
C SER A 136 -11.94 -6.30 20.19
N SER A 137 -12.60 -5.94 19.09
CA SER A 137 -11.99 -5.15 18.01
C SER A 137 -11.36 -3.85 18.51
N TYR A 138 -12.05 -3.12 19.38
CA TYR A 138 -11.53 -1.89 19.99
C TYR A 138 -10.25 -2.13 20.82
N LYS A 139 -10.26 -3.17 21.68
CA LYS A 139 -9.08 -3.51 22.49
C LYS A 139 -7.90 -3.94 21.62
N LYS A 140 -8.16 -4.67 20.52
CA LYS A 140 -7.12 -5.06 19.55
C LYS A 140 -6.47 -3.85 18.90
N ILE A 141 -7.27 -2.90 18.41
CA ILE A 141 -6.77 -1.66 17.78
C ILE A 141 -5.81 -0.93 18.72
N LYS A 142 -6.26 -0.63 19.94
CA LYS A 142 -5.45 0.06 20.95
C LYS A 142 -4.17 -0.71 21.27
N LYS A 143 -4.26 -2.05 21.42
CA LYS A 143 -3.08 -2.87 21.72
C LYS A 143 -2.08 -2.93 20.55
N ILE A 144 -2.56 -2.96 19.31
CA ILE A 144 -1.70 -2.92 18.13
C ILE A 144 -0.98 -1.57 18.02
N ALA A 145 -1.67 -0.46 18.29
CA ALA A 145 -1.06 0.87 18.30
C ALA A 145 0.14 0.92 19.27
N GLU A 146 -0.08 0.48 20.51
CA GLU A 146 0.94 0.37 21.55
C GLU A 146 2.11 -0.55 21.14
N LEU A 147 1.80 -1.76 20.64
CA LEU A 147 2.81 -2.75 20.24
C LEU A 147 3.64 -2.28 19.03
N SER A 148 3.03 -1.53 18.12
CA SER A 148 3.72 -0.96 16.96
C SER A 148 4.83 0.01 17.37
N ASN A 149 4.60 0.79 18.43
CA ASN A 149 5.56 1.75 18.95
C ASN A 149 6.65 1.10 19.81
N THR A 150 6.30 0.08 20.61
CA THR A 150 7.23 -0.52 21.58
C THR A 150 8.11 -1.64 21.01
N THR A 151 7.58 -2.45 20.09
CA THR A 151 8.29 -3.67 19.62
C THR A 151 8.97 -3.50 18.27
N LYS A 152 8.49 -2.56 17.43
CA LYS A 152 8.93 -2.36 16.04
C LYS A 152 8.91 -3.63 15.16
N LYS A 153 8.11 -4.64 15.52
CA LYS A 153 7.98 -5.89 14.76
C LYS A 153 7.19 -5.74 13.47
N GLY A 154 6.11 -4.96 13.52
CA GLY A 154 5.27 -4.66 12.35
C GLY A 154 5.97 -3.80 11.30
N ILE A 155 5.34 -3.62 10.15
CA ILE A 155 5.91 -2.85 9.03
C ILE A 155 6.16 -1.38 9.41
N TYR A 156 5.32 -0.83 10.27
CA TYR A 156 5.37 0.56 10.71
C TYR A 156 4.95 0.72 12.17
N GLN A 157 5.27 1.88 12.71
CA GLN A 157 4.76 2.43 13.96
C GLN A 157 3.59 3.37 13.63
N ILE A 158 2.58 3.39 14.50
CA ILE A 158 1.36 4.20 14.34
C ILE A 158 1.46 5.40 15.28
N ASP A 159 1.41 6.60 14.74
CA ASP A 159 1.33 7.86 15.48
C ASP A 159 -0.08 8.42 15.32
N GLU A 160 -0.91 8.11 16.32
CA GLU A 160 -2.33 8.47 16.35
C GLU A 160 -2.53 9.97 16.57
N ASP A 161 -1.60 10.62 17.26
CA ASP A 161 -1.69 12.05 17.60
C ASP A 161 -1.45 12.93 16.37
N ASN A 162 -0.55 12.50 15.47
CA ASN A 162 -0.20 13.25 14.26
C ASN A 162 -0.76 12.65 12.97
N ASN A 163 -1.57 11.58 13.04
CA ASN A 163 -2.11 10.89 11.88
C ASN A 163 -1.06 10.36 10.88
N LYS A 164 0.06 9.85 11.42
CA LYS A 164 1.23 9.41 10.64
C LYS A 164 1.60 7.96 10.89
N LEU A 165 2.32 7.42 9.92
CA LEU A 165 3.06 6.17 10.02
C LEU A 165 4.55 6.41 9.88
N TYR A 166 5.31 5.74 10.74
CA TYR A 166 6.76 5.67 10.62
C TYR A 166 7.19 4.25 10.25
N LEU A 167 7.70 4.07 9.04
CA LEU A 167 8.16 2.78 8.55
C LEU A 167 9.37 2.28 9.34
N ASN A 168 9.31 1.04 9.80
CA ASN A 168 10.43 0.43 10.51
C ASN A 168 11.59 0.15 9.56
N SER A 169 12.82 0.55 9.94
CA SER A 169 14.00 0.53 9.06
C SER A 169 14.34 -0.86 8.50
N ASN A 170 14.17 -1.92 9.30
CA ASN A 170 14.36 -3.30 8.84
C ASN A 170 13.38 -3.68 7.72
N TRP A 171 12.13 -3.22 7.81
CA TRP A 171 11.13 -3.41 6.76
C TRP A 171 11.44 -2.58 5.52
N VAL A 172 11.85 -1.32 5.68
CA VAL A 172 12.30 -0.48 4.55
C VAL A 172 13.46 -1.15 3.82
N LYS A 173 14.45 -1.67 4.56
CA LYS A 173 15.60 -2.42 4.01
C LYS A 173 15.13 -3.66 3.25
N TYR A 174 14.25 -4.45 3.84
CA TYR A 174 13.70 -5.66 3.23
C TYR A 174 12.95 -5.36 1.93
N PHE A 175 11.98 -4.43 1.98
CA PHE A 175 11.18 -4.04 0.82
C PHE A 175 12.01 -3.37 -0.27
N SER A 176 13.04 -2.59 0.09
CA SER A 176 13.94 -2.01 -0.90
C SER A 176 14.80 -3.08 -1.57
N LYS A 177 15.34 -4.04 -0.81
CA LYS A 177 16.18 -5.12 -1.33
C LYS A 177 15.41 -6.08 -2.23
N TYR A 178 14.18 -6.43 -1.88
CA TYR A 178 13.37 -7.42 -2.59
C TYR A 178 12.18 -6.80 -3.34
N ARG A 179 12.27 -5.52 -3.67
CA ARG A 179 11.18 -4.69 -4.23
C ARG A 179 10.38 -5.38 -5.32
N PHE A 180 11.07 -5.95 -6.32
CA PHE A 180 10.43 -6.61 -7.45
C PHE A 180 9.55 -7.80 -7.01
N HIS A 181 10.11 -8.69 -6.17
CA HIS A 181 9.42 -9.87 -5.67
C HIS A 181 8.23 -9.51 -4.80
N ILE A 182 8.38 -8.50 -3.94
CA ILE A 182 7.29 -8.07 -3.05
C ILE A 182 6.17 -7.38 -3.81
N GLU A 183 6.49 -6.46 -4.71
CA GLU A 183 5.47 -5.78 -5.52
C GLU A 183 4.70 -6.81 -6.37
N LYS A 184 5.41 -7.76 -6.98
CA LYS A 184 4.79 -8.85 -7.73
C LYS A 184 3.90 -9.72 -6.85
N TRP A 185 4.38 -10.14 -5.68
CA TRP A 185 3.59 -10.91 -4.72
C TRP A 185 2.31 -10.18 -4.27
N ILE A 186 2.37 -8.88 -3.97
CA ILE A 186 1.19 -8.08 -3.63
C ILE A 186 0.21 -8.03 -4.80
N ILE A 187 0.70 -7.77 -6.01
CA ILE A 187 -0.14 -7.68 -7.22
C ILE A 187 -0.79 -9.03 -7.53
N ASP A 188 -0.04 -10.13 -7.46
CA ASP A 188 -0.58 -11.47 -7.74
C ASP A 188 -1.67 -11.85 -6.73
N ASN A 189 -1.45 -11.58 -5.44
CA ASN A 189 -2.46 -11.74 -4.39
C ASN A 189 -3.70 -10.87 -4.64
N PHE A 190 -3.53 -9.64 -5.14
CA PHE A 190 -4.65 -8.77 -5.47
C PHE A 190 -5.41 -9.24 -6.72
N LYS A 191 -4.70 -9.77 -7.73
CA LYS A 191 -5.32 -10.37 -8.93
C LYS A 191 -6.19 -11.56 -8.54
N GLU A 192 -5.65 -12.48 -7.74
CA GLU A 192 -6.41 -13.64 -7.25
C GLU A 192 -7.68 -13.17 -6.53
N TYR A 193 -7.57 -12.17 -5.65
CA TYR A 193 -8.72 -11.57 -5.00
C TYR A 193 -9.74 -11.01 -6.00
N LEU A 194 -9.31 -10.23 -7.00
CA LEU A 194 -10.19 -9.65 -8.01
C LEU A 194 -10.86 -10.71 -8.88
N GLU A 195 -10.17 -11.79 -9.21
CA GLU A 195 -10.71 -12.92 -9.96
C GLU A 195 -11.87 -13.57 -9.20
N THR A 196 -11.75 -13.76 -7.88
CA THR A 196 -12.88 -14.26 -7.04
C THR A 196 -14.09 -13.33 -7.00
N LYS A 197 -13.96 -12.07 -7.44
CA LYS A 197 -15.05 -11.08 -7.46
C LYS A 197 -15.53 -10.80 -8.88
N ASN A 198 -14.84 -11.30 -9.89
CA ASN A 198 -15.08 -11.00 -11.29
C ASN A 198 -14.79 -12.24 -12.17
N GLU A 199 -15.54 -13.33 -11.95
CA GLU A 199 -15.33 -14.63 -12.61
C GLU A 199 -15.15 -14.53 -14.14
N ASN A 200 -15.87 -13.61 -14.80
CA ASN A 200 -15.83 -13.42 -16.25
C ASN A 200 -14.82 -12.34 -16.73
N LYS A 201 -13.88 -11.89 -15.89
CA LYS A 201 -12.93 -10.80 -16.23
C LYS A 201 -11.47 -11.15 -15.95
N THR A 202 -11.12 -12.42 -15.81
CA THR A 202 -9.74 -12.89 -15.62
C THR A 202 -8.78 -12.29 -16.64
N GLU A 203 -9.12 -12.30 -17.93
CA GLU A 203 -8.25 -11.76 -18.98
C GLU A 203 -8.05 -10.23 -18.85
N LYS A 204 -9.10 -9.50 -18.48
CA LYS A 204 -9.02 -8.06 -18.22
C LYS A 204 -8.13 -7.76 -17.01
N ILE A 205 -8.22 -8.57 -15.96
CA ILE A 205 -7.38 -8.47 -14.76
C ILE A 205 -5.93 -8.75 -15.12
N LYS A 206 -5.67 -9.80 -15.92
CA LYS A 206 -4.34 -10.08 -16.46
C LYS A 206 -3.80 -8.90 -17.24
N ILE A 207 -4.49 -8.40 -18.26
CA ILE A 207 -4.03 -7.24 -19.06
C ILE A 207 -3.77 -5.99 -18.19
N LEU A 208 -4.62 -5.72 -17.20
CA LEU A 208 -4.48 -4.56 -16.33
C LEU A 208 -3.20 -4.61 -15.47
N TYR A 209 -2.85 -5.80 -14.99
CA TYR A 209 -1.72 -6.01 -14.06
C TYR A 209 -0.55 -6.77 -14.69
N GLU A 210 -0.66 -7.14 -15.96
CA GLU A 210 0.45 -7.61 -16.78
C GLU A 210 1.43 -6.46 -16.87
N LYS A 211 2.60 -6.67 -16.26
CA LYS A 211 3.69 -5.73 -16.42
C LYS A 211 4.03 -5.69 -17.91
N LYS A 212 3.89 -4.52 -18.55
CA LYS A 212 5.02 -4.02 -19.36
C LYS A 212 6.19 -4.04 -18.40
N ASP A 213 7.18 -4.87 -18.68
CA ASP A 213 8.25 -5.23 -17.77
C ASP A 213 8.92 -3.99 -17.13
N ARG A 214 8.44 -3.58 -15.95
CA ARG A 214 9.00 -2.45 -15.19
C ARG A 214 10.31 -2.83 -14.52
N THR A 215 10.77 -4.08 -14.66
CA THR A 215 12.06 -4.54 -14.14
C THR A 215 13.19 -3.66 -14.68
N LEU A 216 13.15 -3.32 -15.98
CA LEU A 216 14.08 -2.35 -16.58
C LEU A 216 13.98 -0.96 -15.95
N GLU A 217 12.77 -0.45 -15.73
CA GLU A 217 12.54 0.87 -15.13
C GLU A 217 13.02 0.93 -13.66
N TYR A 218 12.83 -0.15 -12.91
CA TYR A 218 13.29 -0.30 -11.53
C TYR A 218 14.79 -0.55 -11.43
N MET A 219 15.36 -1.39 -12.29
CA MET A 219 16.81 -1.59 -12.41
C MET A 219 17.49 -0.28 -12.78
N ASN A 220 16.95 0.45 -13.75
CA ASN A 220 17.48 1.76 -14.15
C ASN A 220 17.43 2.76 -13.01
N ARG A 221 16.34 2.81 -12.24
CA ARG A 221 16.23 3.70 -11.08
C ARG A 221 17.19 3.30 -9.96
N SER A 222 17.34 2.01 -9.67
CA SER A 222 18.30 1.54 -8.67
C SER A 222 19.75 1.80 -9.09
N LEU A 223 20.09 1.55 -10.36
CA LEU A 223 21.40 1.86 -10.93
C LEU A 223 21.67 3.35 -10.85
N PHE A 224 20.68 4.18 -11.18
CA PHE A 224 20.80 5.63 -11.11
C PHE A 224 21.10 6.12 -9.68
N GLU A 225 20.40 5.59 -8.67
CA GLU A 225 20.68 5.95 -7.26
C GLU A 225 22.06 5.47 -6.80
N ILE A 226 22.50 4.28 -7.23
CA ILE A 226 23.85 3.78 -6.94
C ILE A 226 24.91 4.70 -7.57
N VAL A 227 24.75 5.02 -8.86
CA VAL A 227 25.65 5.92 -9.58
C VAL A 227 25.67 7.31 -8.94
N ARG A 228 24.50 7.84 -8.58
CA ARG A 228 24.38 9.14 -7.88
C ARG A 228 25.11 9.13 -6.55
N SER A 229 24.98 8.06 -5.76
CA SER A 229 25.66 7.89 -4.48
C SER A 229 27.18 7.83 -4.64
N ILE A 230 27.67 7.08 -5.64
CA ILE A 230 29.10 7.00 -5.97
C ILE A 230 29.64 8.36 -6.39
N ILE A 231 28.96 9.07 -7.29
CA ILE A 231 29.37 10.41 -7.75
C ILE A 231 29.46 11.37 -6.56
N LYS A 232 28.45 11.39 -5.68
CA LYS A 232 28.45 12.24 -4.49
C LYS A 232 29.67 11.94 -3.59
N SER A 233 29.95 10.65 -3.35
CA SER A 233 31.07 10.22 -2.50
C SER A 233 32.42 10.62 -3.09
N LEU A 234 32.59 10.51 -4.41
CA LEU A 234 33.81 10.93 -5.11
C LEU A 234 33.99 12.45 -5.09
N TRP A 235 32.89 13.20 -5.22
CA TRP A 235 32.92 14.66 -5.15
C TRP A 235 33.37 15.15 -3.77
N GLU A 236 32.86 14.53 -2.70
CA GLU A 236 33.28 14.82 -1.32
C GLU A 236 34.74 14.43 -1.02
N LEU A 237 35.32 13.48 -1.78
CA LEU A 237 36.74 13.09 -1.68
C LEU A 237 37.69 14.02 -2.44
N ILE A 238 37.26 14.54 -3.60
CA ILE A 238 38.09 15.39 -4.48
C ILE A 238 38.12 16.84 -4.02
N PHE A 239 37.00 17.35 -3.48
CA PHE A 239 36.84 18.76 -3.11
C PHE A 239 36.85 19.01 -1.59
N LYS A 240 37.48 18.11 -0.85
CA LYS A 240 37.92 18.31 0.54
C LYS A 240 39.39 18.72 0.54
#